data_AF-A0AA43BH38-F1
#
_entry.id   AF-A0AA43BH38-F1
#
_cell.length_a   1.000
_cell.length_b   1.000
_cell.length_c   1.000
_cell.angle_alpha   90.00
_cell.angle_beta   90.00
_cell.angle_gamma   90.00
#
_symmetry.space_group_name_H-M   'P 1'
#
loop_
_entity.id
_entity.type
_entity.pdbx_description
1 polymer ?
#
loop_
_entity_poly.entity_id
_entity_poly.type
_entity_poly.pdbx_seq_one_letter_code
_entity_poly.pdbx_strand_id
1 'polypeptide(L)' 'MSHTATAPANAEKRYTVHRSDLPLSCPTPEMALWNSHPRVYLPIEDEPNGEAQCPYCGSVFVLAD' A
#
# COMPACT_ATOMS: atom_id res chain seq x y z
N MET A 1 1.49 -3.85 27.62
CA MET A 1 1.87 -2.72 26.75
C MET A 1 2.68 -3.27 25.58
N SER A 2 2.04 -4.01 24.68
CA SER A 2 2.71 -4.68 23.56
C SER A 2 2.86 -3.67 22.42
N HIS A 3 4.05 -3.11 22.28
CA HIS A 3 4.41 -2.31 21.11
C HIS A 3 4.64 -3.29 19.96
N THR A 4 3.61 -3.50 19.14
CA THR A 4 3.78 -4.03 17.79
C THR A 4 4.73 -3.09 17.07
N ALA A 5 5.90 -3.59 16.68
CA ALA A 5 6.90 -2.81 15.96
C ALA A 5 6.33 -2.44 14.59
N THR A 6 5.75 -1.25 14.48
CA THR A 6 5.25 -0.76 13.20
C THR A 6 6.43 -0.21 12.41
N ALA A 7 6.78 -0.90 11.32
CA ALA A 7 7.63 -0.29 10.30
C ALA A 7 6.91 0.95 9.73
N PRO A 8 7.62 2.08 9.52
CA PRO A 8 6.99 3.26 8.92
C PRO A 8 6.55 2.93 7.50
N ALA A 9 5.43 3.53 7.04
CA ALA A 9 4.88 3.36 5.68
C ALA A 9 5.85 3.73 4.55
N ASN A 10 7.03 4.25 4.89
CA ASN A 10 8.06 4.77 4.02
C ASN A 10 9.37 3.95 4.12
N ALA A 11 9.42 2.90 4.94
CA ALA A 11 10.60 2.04 5.07
C ALA A 11 10.80 1.21 3.79
N GLU A 12 9.70 0.80 3.17
CA GLU A 12 9.71 0.01 1.94
C GLU A 12 8.94 0.77 0.85
N LYS A 13 9.62 0.98 -0.28
CA LYS A 13 9.02 1.61 -1.46
C LYS A 13 8.20 0.63 -2.28
N ARG A 14 8.21 -0.66 -1.98
CA ARG A 14 7.59 -1.70 -2.81
C ARG A 14 6.82 -2.68 -1.92
N TYR A 15 5.51 -2.77 -2.11
CA TYR A 15 4.61 -3.65 -1.37
C TYR A 15 4.03 -4.68 -2.34
N THR A 16 4.15 -5.95 -2.00
CA THR A 16 3.45 -7.01 -2.74
C THR A 16 2.04 -7.14 -2.18
N VAL A 17 1.05 -7.09 -3.05
CA VAL A 17 -0.37 -7.24 -2.73
C VAL A 17 -0.96 -8.34 -3.60
N HIS A 18 -2.02 -8.98 -3.13
CA HIS A 18 -2.76 -9.98 -3.88
C HIS A 18 -4.13 -9.45 -4.28
N ARG A 19 -4.81 -10.13 -5.21
CA ARG A 19 -6.21 -9.82 -5.54
C ARG A 19 -7.16 -9.88 -4.34
N SER A 20 -6.79 -10.61 -3.29
CA SER A 20 -7.54 -10.65 -2.01
C SER A 20 -7.47 -9.33 -1.23
N ASP A 21 -6.49 -8.47 -1.53
CA ASP A 21 -6.33 -7.15 -0.91
C ASP A 21 -7.07 -6.04 -1.67
N LEU A 22 -7.78 -6.40 -2.76
CA LEU A 22 -8.59 -5.47 -3.53
C LEU A 22 -9.93 -5.18 -2.82
N PRO A 23 -10.41 -3.91 -2.84
CA PRO A 23 -9.84 -2.77 -3.54
C PRO A 23 -8.60 -2.20 -2.81
N LEU A 24 -7.48 -2.10 -3.54
CA LEU A 24 -6.22 -1.65 -2.98
C LEU A 24 -6.34 -0.18 -2.56
N SER A 25 -6.01 0.08 -1.30
CA SER A 25 -5.95 1.44 -0.78
C SER A 25 -4.62 1.71 -0.09
N CYS A 26 -4.08 2.91 -0.34
CA CYS A 26 -2.89 3.41 0.33
C CYS A 26 -3.31 4.50 1.32
N PRO A 27 -2.93 4.42 2.61
CA PRO A 27 -2.23 3.31 3.29
C PRO A 27 -3.13 2.07 3.50
N THR A 28 -2.53 0.87 3.55
CA THR A 28 -3.27 -0.38 3.82
C THR A 28 -3.77 -0.41 5.27
N PRO A 29 -4.84 -1.15 5.59
CA PRO A 29 -5.38 -1.23 6.96
C PRO A 29 -4.38 -1.79 7.99
N GLU A 30 -3.37 -2.54 7.56
CA GLU A 30 -2.31 -3.11 8.40
C GLU A 30 -1.12 -2.15 8.60
N MET A 31 -0.96 -1.13 7.74
CA MET A 31 0.05 -0.09 7.92
C MET A 31 -0.45 0.94 8.93
N ALA A 32 0.27 1.14 10.05
CA ALA A 32 -0.16 2.15 11.01
C ALA A 32 -0.18 3.53 10.35
N LEU A 33 -1.34 4.18 10.48
CA LEU A 33 -1.63 5.54 10.08
C LEU A 33 -0.66 6.53 10.74
N TRP A 34 0.53 6.68 10.19
CA TRP A 34 1.31 7.88 10.44
C TRP A 34 1.04 8.87 9.32
N ASN A 35 -0.02 9.66 9.52
CA ASN A 35 -0.32 11.01 9.01
C ASN A 35 0.41 11.54 7.75
N SER A 36 0.65 10.74 6.71
CA SER A 36 1.34 11.22 5.51
C SER A 36 0.39 11.69 4.39
N HIS A 37 -0.77 11.05 4.20
CA HIS A 37 -1.77 11.51 3.24
C HIS A 37 -3.16 10.86 3.47
N PRO A 38 -4.25 11.39 2.87
CA PRO A 38 -5.58 10.78 2.89
C PRO A 38 -5.62 9.41 2.18
N ARG A 39 -6.52 8.50 2.60
CA ARG A 39 -6.71 7.21 1.93
C ARG A 39 -7.08 7.43 0.47
N VAL A 40 -6.34 6.80 -0.43
CA VAL A 40 -6.64 6.76 -1.87
C VAL A 40 -6.74 5.34 -2.37
N TYR A 41 -7.61 5.11 -3.33
CA TYR A 41 -7.77 3.82 -4.01
C TYR A 41 -6.90 3.80 -5.26
N LEU A 42 -6.13 2.72 -5.41
CA LEU A 42 -5.23 2.51 -6.53
C LEU A 42 -5.81 1.42 -7.44
N PRO A 43 -6.07 1.70 -8.73
CA PRO A 43 -6.68 0.75 -9.66
C PRO A 43 -5.62 -0.24 -10.19
N ILE A 44 -4.95 -0.98 -9.29
CA ILE A 44 -3.90 -1.95 -9.67
C ILE A 44 -4.45 -3.15 -10.47
N GLU A 45 -5.76 -3.41 -10.38
CA GLU A 45 -6.45 -4.47 -11.12
C GLU A 45 -6.65 -4.13 -12.61
N ASP A 46 -6.70 -2.84 -12.95
CA ASP A 46 -6.78 -2.35 -14.33
C ASP A 46 -5.39 -2.21 -14.98
N GLU A 47 -4.32 -2.23 -14.18
CA GLU A 47 -2.96 -2.07 -14.67
C GLU A 47 -2.43 -3.37 -15.33
N PRO A 48 -1.97 -3.33 -16.60
CA PRO A 48 -1.58 -4.52 -17.36
C PRO A 48 -0.30 -5.21 -16.83
N ASN A 49 0.53 -4.49 -16.08
CA ASN A 49 1.70 -4.99 -15.38
C ASN A 49 1.40 -5.40 -13.93
N GLY A 50 0.20 -5.13 -13.43
CA GLY A 50 -0.15 -5.32 -12.03
C GLY A 50 0.71 -4.45 -11.10
N GLU A 51 1.17 -3.28 -11.50
CA GLU A 51 1.94 -2.39 -10.63
C GLU A 51 1.26 -1.02 -10.51
N ALA A 52 1.00 -0.56 -9.29
CA ALA A 52 0.40 0.75 -9.04
C ALA A 52 1.28 1.59 -8.11
N GLN A 53 1.56 2.83 -8.48
CA GLN A 53 2.31 3.76 -7.63
C GLN A 53 1.37 4.75 -6.94
N CYS A 54 1.52 4.91 -5.64
CA CYS A 54 0.81 5.95 -4.90
C CYS A 54 1.39 7.34 -5.23
N PRO A 55 0.57 8.31 -5.68
CA PRO A 55 1.04 9.65 -6.02
C PRO A 55 1.43 10.51 -4.81
N TYR A 56 1.11 10.05 -3.59
CA TYR A 56 1.38 10.80 -2.36
C TYR A 56 2.64 10.34 -1.63
N CYS A 57 2.71 9.05 -1.29
CA CYS A 57 3.86 8.48 -0.58
C CYS A 57 4.95 7.93 -1.52
N GLY A 58 4.65 7.75 -2.81
CA GLY A 58 5.58 7.14 -3.78
C GLY A 58 5.78 5.64 -3.60
N SER A 59 5.00 4.99 -2.74
CA SER A 59 5.00 3.54 -2.57
C SER A 59 4.47 2.87 -3.84
N VAL A 60 5.19 1.86 -4.31
CA VAL A 60 4.85 1.01 -5.44
C VAL A 60 4.20 -0.26 -4.90
N PHE A 61 3.00 -0.55 -5.35
CA PHE A 61 2.28 -1.77 -5.05
C PHE A 61 2.41 -2.69 -6.26
N VAL A 62 2.77 -3.94 -6.03
CA VAL A 62 2.92 -4.96 -7.07
C VAL A 62 1.91 -6.06 -6.76
N LEU A 63 0.97 -6.26 -7.66
CA LEU A 63 0.00 -7.34 -7.65
C LEU A 63 0.76 -8.64 -7.97
N ALA A 64 1.08 -9.39 -6.93
CA ALA A 64 1.40 -10.79 -7.09
C ALA A 64 0.06 -11.54 -7.10
N ASP A 65 -0.32 -12.09 -8.24
CA ASP A 65 -1.43 -13.03 -8.39
C ASP A 65 -0.84 -14.40 -8.75
#